data_AF-A0A3R9R2U2-F1
#
_entry.id   AF-A0A3R9R2U2-F1
#
_cell.length_a   1.000
_cell.length_b   1.000
_cell.length_c   1.000
_cell.angle_alpha   90.00
_cell.angle_beta   90.00
_cell.angle_gamma   90.00
#
_symmetry.space_group_name_H-M   'P 1'
#
loop_
_entity.id
_entity.type
_entity.pdbx_description
1 polymer ?
#
loop_
_entity_poly.entity_id
_entity_poly.type
_entity_poly.pdbx_seq_one_letter_code
_entity_poly.pdbx_strand_id
1 'polypeptide(L)'
;MKLSVLALISIALALLRKYVPAPPSRFKTWTYDQRQVPEPLPTGVIGVFMWTIGICLALTFFAFKAANHAWAEIDGQNVLHLYPTAILWCFFPFFAALTVPWPLTVWLLRRTGRTDEADSVMEDSDQKAQYNTFLVMKWFGIGLVMPIAFFTLLAIPMHLSIGDQEARLGHYGSWNEEIFPFKEARRATIIDGVRYRDGSFHQQRDLLIDFQDGRRLRANEVGDGGTNADQRAIELLLAKTGLQPQHAITPDEIPGL
;
A
#
# COMPACT_ATOMS: atom_id res chain seq x y z
N MET A 1 -30.25 -1.74 5.96
CA MET A 1 -29.87 -2.80 6.92
C MET A 1 -28.35 -2.86 6.99
N LYS A 2 -27.70 -2.41 8.07
CA LYS A 2 -26.23 -2.42 8.19
C LYS A 2 -25.81 -3.79 8.73
N LEU A 3 -25.31 -4.69 7.89
CA LEU A 3 -24.62 -5.87 8.41
C LEU A 3 -23.38 -5.40 9.18
N SER A 4 -23.23 -5.88 10.42
CA SER A 4 -22.01 -5.60 11.18
C SER A 4 -20.82 -6.31 10.55
N VAL A 5 -19.63 -5.74 10.71
CA VAL A 5 -18.36 -6.32 10.23
C VAL A 5 -18.20 -7.77 10.74
N LEU A 6 -18.61 -8.03 11.99
CA LEU A 6 -18.57 -9.37 12.59
C LEU A 6 -19.49 -10.37 11.88
N ALA A 7 -20.68 -9.94 11.44
CA ALA A 7 -21.59 -10.80 10.67
C ALA A 7 -20.99 -11.14 9.30
N LEU A 8 -20.38 -10.17 8.63
CA LEU A 8 -19.68 -10.38 7.36
C LEU A 8 -18.50 -11.35 7.51
N ILE A 9 -17.68 -11.20 8.56
CA ILE A 9 -16.56 -12.12 8.84
C ILE A 9 -17.10 -13.53 9.08
N SER A 10 -18.16 -13.67 9.88
CA SER A 10 -18.75 -14.98 10.21
C SER A 10 -19.32 -15.68 8.97
N ILE A 11 -20.01 -14.93 8.11
CA ILE A 11 -20.52 -15.45 6.83
C ILE A 11 -19.36 -15.85 5.92
N ALA A 12 -18.33 -15.03 5.80
CA ALA A 12 -17.15 -15.33 4.99
C ALA A 12 -16.46 -16.62 5.46
N LEU A 13 -16.23 -16.77 6.78
CA LEU A 13 -15.66 -18.00 7.35
C LEU A 13 -16.55 -19.23 7.11
N ALA A 14 -17.87 -19.09 7.23
CA ALA A 14 -18.81 -20.17 6.95
C ALA A 14 -18.77 -20.59 5.46
N LEU A 15 -18.66 -19.63 4.54
CA LEU A 15 -18.49 -19.90 3.12
C LEU A 15 -17.14 -20.59 2.85
N LEU A 16 -16.06 -20.16 3.47
CA LEU A 16 -14.74 -20.80 3.34
C LEU A 16 -14.77 -22.27 3.79
N ARG A 17 -15.42 -22.59 4.92
CA ARG A 17 -15.61 -23.96 5.38
C ARG A 17 -16.40 -24.82 4.39
N LYS A 18 -17.40 -24.23 3.73
CA LYS A 18 -18.26 -24.93 2.76
C LYS A 18 -17.56 -25.19 1.42
N TYR A 19 -16.87 -24.18 0.87
CA TYR A 19 -16.33 -24.23 -0.49
C TYR A 19 -14.86 -24.64 -0.56
N VAL A 20 -14.15 -24.54 0.56
CA VAL A 20 -12.74 -24.91 0.68
C VAL A 20 -12.54 -25.80 1.92
N PRO A 21 -13.18 -26.98 1.96
CA PRO A 21 -13.13 -27.84 3.13
C PRO A 21 -11.69 -28.29 3.44
N ALA A 22 -11.43 -28.56 4.71
CA ALA A 22 -10.15 -29.14 5.12
C ALA A 22 -9.92 -30.47 4.37
N PRO A 23 -8.72 -30.70 3.80
CA PRO A 23 -8.42 -31.96 3.17
C PRO A 23 -8.47 -33.11 4.19
N PRO A 24 -8.84 -34.33 3.78
CA PRO A 24 -8.75 -35.49 4.65
C PRO A 24 -7.30 -35.66 5.15
N SER A 25 -7.15 -36.05 6.42
CA SER A 25 -5.87 -36.18 7.14
C SER A 25 -4.76 -36.76 6.26
N ARG A 26 -3.63 -36.06 6.15
CA ARG A 26 -2.55 -36.43 5.21
C ARG A 26 -1.61 -37.51 5.76
N PHE A 27 -1.80 -37.91 7.02
CA PHE A 27 -1.00 -38.90 7.75
C PHE A 27 -1.02 -40.36 7.25
N LYS A 28 -1.46 -40.66 6.01
CA LYS A 28 -1.54 -42.06 5.58
C LYS A 28 -0.19 -42.78 5.38
N THR A 29 0.94 -42.06 5.44
CA THR A 29 2.28 -42.65 5.25
C THR A 29 3.34 -41.78 5.90
N TRP A 30 3.53 -41.95 7.20
CA TRP A 30 4.78 -41.58 7.87
C TRP A 30 5.84 -42.63 7.49
N THR A 31 6.50 -42.47 6.34
CA THR A 31 7.62 -43.33 5.94
C THR A 31 8.92 -42.77 6.52
N TYR A 32 9.13 -42.96 7.83
CA TYR A 32 10.46 -42.79 8.40
C TYR A 32 11.36 -43.94 7.92
N ASP A 33 12.17 -43.68 6.91
CA ASP A 33 13.38 -44.47 6.72
C ASP A 33 14.41 -43.97 7.76
N GLN A 34 14.56 -44.72 8.85
CA GLN A 34 15.21 -44.32 10.11
C GLN A 34 16.69 -43.90 10.03
N ARG A 35 17.29 -43.81 8.84
CA ARG A 35 18.75 -43.71 8.70
C ARG A 35 19.30 -42.30 8.45
N GLN A 36 18.49 -41.31 8.05
CA GLN A 36 19.02 -39.98 7.67
C GLN A 36 18.07 -38.79 7.91
N VAL A 37 17.20 -38.83 8.92
CA VAL A 37 16.25 -37.72 9.15
C VAL A 37 16.75 -36.81 10.28
N PRO A 38 16.85 -35.49 10.08
CA PRO A 38 17.17 -34.56 11.16
C PRO A 38 16.06 -34.55 12.21
N GLU A 39 16.41 -34.30 13.47
CA GLU A 39 15.44 -34.28 14.58
C GLU A 39 14.24 -33.36 14.28
N PRO A 40 13.02 -33.76 14.69
CA PRO A 40 11.82 -33.00 14.43
C PRO A 40 11.92 -31.61 15.08
N LEU A 41 11.68 -30.56 14.31
CA LEU A 41 11.70 -29.21 14.85
C LEU A 41 10.54 -29.01 15.84
N PRO A 42 10.79 -28.42 17.02
CA PRO A 42 9.71 -28.06 17.93
C PRO A 42 8.74 -27.10 17.24
N THR A 43 7.44 -27.30 17.42
CA THR A 43 6.38 -26.47 16.79
C THR A 43 6.53 -24.98 17.11
N GLY A 44 7.08 -24.66 18.29
CA GLY A 44 7.42 -23.30 18.69
C GLY A 44 8.49 -22.65 17.81
N VAL A 45 9.45 -23.41 17.28
CA VAL A 45 10.50 -22.90 16.38
C VAL A 45 9.90 -22.51 15.03
N ILE A 46 8.97 -23.30 14.51
CA ILE A 46 8.26 -23.00 13.25
C ILE A 46 7.41 -21.73 13.41
N GLY A 47 6.74 -21.57 14.55
CA GLY A 47 6.01 -20.34 14.89
C GLY A 47 6.92 -19.11 14.97
N VAL A 48 8.05 -19.20 15.68
CA VAL A 48 9.04 -18.11 15.77
C VAL A 48 9.59 -17.74 14.39
N PHE A 49 9.84 -18.74 13.54
CA PHE A 49 10.30 -18.52 12.17
C PHE A 49 9.27 -17.77 11.31
N MET A 50 7.99 -18.15 11.39
CA MET A 50 6.90 -17.40 10.74
C MET A 50 6.86 -15.94 11.22
N TRP A 51 6.92 -15.71 12.52
CA TRP A 51 6.93 -14.35 13.07
C TRP A 51 8.13 -13.55 12.58
N THR A 52 9.30 -14.18 12.51
CA THR A 52 10.52 -13.55 11.99
C THR A 52 10.33 -13.12 10.53
N ILE A 53 9.78 -13.99 9.67
CA ILE A 53 9.45 -13.63 8.28
C ILE A 53 8.45 -12.47 8.25
N GLY A 54 7.39 -12.52 9.05
CA GLY A 54 6.38 -11.46 9.12
C GLY A 54 6.98 -10.11 9.54
N ILE A 55 7.85 -10.10 10.56
CA ILE A 55 8.55 -8.90 11.01
C ILE A 55 9.49 -8.39 9.92
N CYS A 56 10.31 -9.25 9.31
CA CYS A 56 11.19 -8.86 8.22
C CYS A 56 10.40 -8.24 7.04
N LEU A 57 9.27 -8.83 6.68
CA LEU A 57 8.37 -8.27 5.66
C LEU A 57 7.79 -6.93 6.10
N ALA A 58 7.35 -6.79 7.35
CA ALA A 58 6.86 -5.51 7.86
C ALA A 58 7.96 -4.42 7.82
N LEU A 59 9.21 -4.79 8.14
CA LEU A 59 10.37 -3.89 8.09
C LEU A 59 10.75 -3.45 6.67
N THR A 60 10.31 -4.15 5.61
CA THR A 60 10.49 -3.69 4.23
C THR A 60 9.86 -2.32 3.97
N PHE A 61 8.90 -1.91 4.80
CA PHE A 61 8.41 -0.52 4.86
C PHE A 61 9.55 0.51 4.89
N PHE A 62 10.54 0.32 5.77
CA PHE A 62 11.65 1.25 5.91
C PHE A 62 12.54 1.24 4.67
N ALA A 63 12.74 0.06 4.07
CA ALA A 63 13.52 -0.07 2.85
C ALA A 63 12.83 0.62 1.66
N PHE A 64 11.52 0.44 1.49
CA PHE A 64 10.76 1.12 0.43
C PHE A 64 10.74 2.63 0.62
N LYS A 65 10.53 3.10 1.85
CA LYS A 65 10.59 4.52 2.17
C LYS A 65 11.97 5.10 1.87
N ALA A 66 13.04 4.42 2.30
CA ALA A 66 14.42 4.85 2.05
C ALA A 66 14.76 4.85 0.55
N ALA A 67 14.33 3.82 -0.19
CA ALA A 67 14.51 3.76 -1.64
C ALA A 67 13.78 4.91 -2.35
N ASN A 68 12.58 5.27 -1.89
CA ASN A 68 11.84 6.41 -2.44
C ASN A 68 12.51 7.75 -2.14
N HIS A 69 13.03 7.93 -0.91
CA HIS A 69 13.84 9.11 -0.58
C HIS A 69 15.08 9.19 -1.46
N ALA A 70 15.81 8.08 -1.62
CA ALA A 70 16.99 8.03 -2.47
C ALA A 70 16.66 8.29 -3.95
N TRP A 71 15.50 7.85 -4.44
CA TRP A 71 15.04 8.19 -5.78
C TRP A 71 14.76 9.69 -5.89
N ALA A 72 13.98 10.28 -4.97
CA ALA A 72 13.70 11.71 -4.99
C ALA A 72 14.96 12.59 -4.91
N GLU A 73 16.03 12.13 -4.26
CA GLU A 73 17.32 12.82 -4.23
C GLU A 73 18.02 12.89 -5.60
N ILE A 74 17.71 11.95 -6.52
CA ILE A 74 18.25 11.95 -7.88
C ILE A 74 17.65 13.09 -8.72
N ASP A 75 16.46 13.58 -8.37
CA ASP A 75 15.76 14.66 -9.08
C ASP A 75 16.50 16.02 -9.03
N GLY A 76 17.58 16.14 -8.25
CA GLY A 76 18.47 17.31 -8.23
C GLY A 76 18.26 18.25 -7.04
N GLN A 77 18.67 19.52 -7.19
CA GLN A 77 18.55 20.54 -6.13
C GLN A 77 17.10 20.98 -5.95
N ASN A 78 16.38 20.26 -5.10
CA ASN A 78 15.02 20.57 -4.73
C ASN A 78 14.97 21.25 -3.34
N VAL A 79 14.09 22.23 -3.21
CA VAL A 79 13.90 22.99 -1.96
C VAL A 79 12.98 22.23 -1.01
N LEU A 80 12.02 21.48 -1.57
CA LEU A 80 11.07 20.69 -0.80
C LEU A 80 10.72 19.39 -1.53
N HIS A 81 10.72 18.29 -0.78
CA HIS A 81 10.18 17.01 -1.22
C HIS A 81 8.95 16.66 -0.39
N LEU A 82 7.86 16.31 -1.06
CA LEU A 82 6.67 15.75 -0.45
C LEU A 82 6.55 14.27 -0.83
N TYR A 83 6.08 13.47 0.12
CA TYR A 83 5.94 12.03 -0.02
C TYR A 83 4.53 11.58 0.36
N PRO A 84 4.06 10.45 -0.19
CA PRO A 84 2.82 9.82 0.23
C PRO A 84 2.81 9.54 1.72
N THR A 85 1.61 9.56 2.30
CA THR A 85 1.46 9.31 3.73
C THR A 85 1.94 7.92 4.10
N ALA A 86 2.44 7.81 5.33
CA ALA A 86 2.97 6.55 5.84
C ALA A 86 1.95 5.41 5.78
N ILE A 87 0.64 5.70 5.82
CA ILE A 87 -0.42 4.69 5.73
C ILE A 87 -0.37 3.94 4.40
N LEU A 88 -0.16 4.66 3.28
CA LEU A 88 -0.05 4.06 1.95
C LEU A 88 1.17 3.14 1.87
N TRP A 89 2.29 3.57 2.45
CA TRP A 89 3.52 2.79 2.56
C TRP A 89 3.40 1.58 3.49
N CYS A 90 2.58 1.66 4.54
CA CYS A 90 2.34 0.56 5.47
C CYS A 90 1.41 -0.51 4.90
N PHE A 91 0.56 -0.17 3.94
CA PHE A 91 -0.44 -1.09 3.40
C PHE A 91 0.22 -2.37 2.86
N PHE A 92 1.18 -2.27 1.94
CA PHE A 92 1.79 -3.48 1.34
C PHE A 92 2.60 -4.34 2.32
N PRO A 93 3.54 -3.78 3.10
CA PRO A 93 4.31 -4.56 4.06
C PRO A 93 3.42 -5.22 5.12
N PHE A 94 2.36 -4.53 5.56
CA PHE A 94 1.40 -5.08 6.52
C PHE A 94 0.62 -6.26 5.95
N PHE A 95 0.04 -6.13 4.75
CA PHE A 95 -0.69 -7.23 4.12
C PHE A 95 0.23 -8.39 3.74
N ALA A 96 1.44 -8.12 3.26
CA ALA A 96 2.46 -9.15 3.02
C ALA A 96 2.80 -9.89 4.31
N ALA A 97 3.02 -9.18 5.42
CA ALA A 97 3.30 -9.77 6.73
C ALA A 97 2.16 -10.64 7.27
N LEU A 98 0.90 -10.42 6.86
CA LEU A 98 -0.23 -11.26 7.26
C LEU A 98 -0.41 -12.49 6.38
N THR A 99 -0.10 -12.40 5.09
CA THR A 99 -0.53 -13.39 4.09
C THR A 99 0.60 -14.29 3.57
N VAL A 100 1.85 -13.81 3.63
CA VAL A 100 3.02 -14.49 3.06
C VAL A 100 3.76 -15.40 4.04
N PRO A 101 3.91 -15.08 5.35
CA PRO A 101 4.77 -15.89 6.22
C PRO A 101 4.35 -17.35 6.32
N TRP A 102 3.04 -17.61 6.37
CA TRP A 102 2.51 -18.97 6.43
C TRP A 102 2.87 -19.80 5.19
N PRO A 103 2.45 -19.42 3.97
CA PRO A 103 2.79 -20.19 2.78
C PRO A 103 4.30 -20.25 2.51
N LEU A 104 5.05 -19.19 2.84
CA LEU A 104 6.50 -19.17 2.66
C LEU A 104 7.21 -20.14 3.62
N THR A 105 6.77 -20.22 4.87
CA THR A 105 7.32 -21.16 5.86
C THR A 105 7.09 -22.61 5.43
N VAL A 106 5.88 -22.95 5.01
CA VAL A 106 5.54 -24.28 4.49
C VAL A 106 6.40 -24.61 3.25
N TRP A 107 6.56 -23.66 2.34
CA TRP A 107 7.39 -23.85 1.14
C TRP A 107 8.87 -24.07 1.48
N LEU A 108 9.42 -23.30 2.43
CA LEU A 108 10.81 -23.44 2.88
C LEU A 108 11.05 -24.80 3.54
N LEU A 109 10.17 -25.24 4.44
CA LEU A 109 10.27 -26.55 5.08
C LEU A 109 10.31 -27.68 4.05
N ARG A 110 9.38 -27.67 3.09
CA ARG A 110 9.36 -28.64 1.99
C ARG A 110 10.64 -28.60 1.16
N ARG A 111 11.18 -27.41 0.88
CA ARG A 111 12.41 -27.26 0.08
C ARG A 111 13.67 -27.73 0.81
N THR A 112 13.67 -27.67 2.15
CA THR A 112 14.76 -28.21 2.98
C THR A 112 14.65 -29.71 3.25
N GLY A 113 13.73 -30.42 2.58
CA GLY A 113 13.51 -31.86 2.77
C GLY A 113 12.68 -32.22 4.00
N ARG A 114 12.10 -31.24 4.70
CA ARG A 114 11.22 -31.42 5.87
C ARG A 114 9.74 -31.41 5.45
N THR A 115 9.38 -32.27 4.48
CA THR A 115 8.02 -32.33 3.93
C THR A 115 6.98 -32.74 4.97
N ASP A 116 7.33 -33.69 5.82
CA ASP A 116 6.39 -34.27 6.79
C ASP A 116 6.06 -33.27 7.91
N GLU A 117 7.04 -32.46 8.33
CA GLU A 117 6.82 -31.36 9.27
C GLU A 117 5.92 -30.29 8.65
N ALA A 118 6.17 -29.92 7.40
CA ALA A 118 5.35 -28.96 6.69
C ALA A 118 3.89 -29.44 6.59
N ASP A 119 3.66 -30.72 6.27
CA ASP A 119 2.33 -31.29 6.20
C ASP A 119 1.65 -31.42 7.58
N SER A 120 2.41 -31.74 8.63
CA SER A 120 1.87 -31.80 10.00
C SER A 120 1.37 -30.43 10.50
N VAL A 121 2.12 -29.37 10.20
CA VAL A 121 1.79 -28.00 10.59
C VAL A 121 0.62 -27.46 9.76
N MET A 122 0.58 -27.80 8.47
CA MET A 122 -0.59 -27.52 7.63
C MET A 122 -1.85 -28.21 8.16
N GLU A 123 -1.75 -29.48 8.54
CA GLU A 123 -2.87 -30.25 9.05
C GLU A 123 -3.39 -29.70 10.39
N ASP A 124 -2.51 -29.38 11.34
CA ASP A 124 -2.90 -28.74 12.61
C ASP A 124 -3.65 -27.42 12.37
N SER A 125 -3.22 -26.63 11.39
CA SER A 125 -3.89 -25.38 11.01
C SER A 125 -5.25 -25.63 10.34
N ASP A 126 -5.31 -26.57 9.41
CA ASP A 126 -6.53 -26.93 8.69
C ASP A 126 -7.58 -27.54 9.63
N GLN A 127 -7.16 -28.34 10.62
CA GLN A 127 -8.03 -28.91 11.65
C GLN A 127 -8.61 -27.83 12.57
N LYS A 128 -7.79 -26.87 13.03
CA LYS A 128 -8.25 -25.74 13.85
C LYS A 128 -9.20 -24.81 13.09
N ALA A 129 -8.92 -24.56 11.83
CA ALA A 129 -9.69 -23.66 10.97
C ALA A 129 -10.98 -24.31 10.41
N GLN A 130 -10.96 -25.64 10.22
CA GLN A 130 -11.97 -26.44 9.52
C GLN A 130 -12.08 -26.12 8.01
N TYR A 131 -11.02 -25.56 7.42
CA TYR A 131 -10.90 -25.28 5.98
C TYR A 131 -9.42 -25.38 5.55
N ASN A 132 -9.15 -25.47 4.25
CA ASN A 132 -7.77 -25.50 3.75
C ASN A 132 -7.11 -24.11 3.86
N THR A 133 -6.42 -23.88 4.97
CA THR A 133 -5.81 -22.60 5.34
C THR A 133 -4.75 -22.17 4.34
N PHE A 134 -3.96 -23.12 3.84
CA PHE A 134 -2.91 -22.82 2.85
C PHE A 134 -3.50 -22.31 1.52
N LEU A 135 -4.54 -22.98 1.02
CA LEU A 135 -5.18 -22.59 -0.23
C LEU A 135 -5.87 -21.22 -0.09
N VAL A 136 -6.54 -20.99 1.04
CA VAL A 136 -7.18 -19.69 1.34
C VAL A 136 -6.14 -18.58 1.40
N MET A 137 -5.03 -18.74 2.14
CA MET A 137 -3.99 -17.70 2.24
C MET A 137 -3.31 -17.45 0.91
N LYS A 138 -3.05 -18.49 0.12
CA LYS A 138 -2.50 -18.35 -1.24
C LYS A 138 -3.42 -17.53 -2.14
N TRP A 139 -4.72 -17.84 -2.17
CA TRP A 139 -5.67 -17.09 -2.98
C TRP A 139 -5.96 -15.69 -2.45
N PHE A 140 -5.90 -15.49 -1.14
CA PHE A 140 -6.03 -14.16 -0.56
C PHE A 140 -4.85 -13.27 -0.99
N GLY A 141 -3.62 -13.81 -0.95
CA GLY A 141 -2.43 -13.12 -1.47
C GLY A 141 -2.52 -12.83 -2.97
N ILE A 142 -2.84 -13.83 -3.80
CA ILE A 142 -2.87 -13.68 -5.27
C ILE A 142 -4.08 -12.91 -5.77
N GLY A 143 -5.27 -13.21 -5.24
CA GLY A 143 -6.55 -12.73 -5.78
C GLY A 143 -7.00 -11.38 -5.21
N LEU A 144 -6.53 -11.01 -4.01
CA LEU A 144 -6.91 -9.75 -3.39
C LEU A 144 -5.71 -8.82 -3.24
N VAL A 145 -4.63 -9.28 -2.61
CA VAL A 145 -3.50 -8.40 -2.26
C VAL A 145 -2.72 -7.97 -3.50
N MET A 146 -2.38 -8.90 -4.40
CA MET A 146 -1.57 -8.58 -5.58
C MET A 146 -2.25 -7.58 -6.53
N PRO A 147 -3.55 -7.69 -6.89
CA PRO A 147 -4.20 -6.70 -7.75
C PRO A 147 -4.33 -5.35 -7.09
N ILE A 148 -4.73 -5.30 -5.81
CA ILE A 148 -4.79 -4.04 -5.06
C ILE A 148 -3.40 -3.41 -5.03
N ALA A 149 -2.36 -4.19 -4.77
CA ALA A 149 -0.99 -3.68 -4.80
C ALA A 149 -0.57 -3.16 -6.16
N PHE A 150 -0.83 -3.90 -7.21
CA PHE A 150 -0.50 -3.49 -8.56
C PHE A 150 -1.20 -2.18 -8.94
N PHE A 151 -2.51 -2.08 -8.72
CA PHE A 151 -3.28 -0.89 -9.09
C PHE A 151 -2.99 0.31 -8.18
N THR A 152 -2.87 0.10 -6.86
CA THR A 152 -2.60 1.19 -5.92
C THR A 152 -1.20 1.75 -6.08
N LEU A 153 -0.19 0.91 -6.38
CA LEU A 153 1.15 1.40 -6.67
C LEU A 153 1.16 2.25 -7.95
N LEU A 154 0.51 1.79 -9.03
CA LEU A 154 0.46 2.54 -10.29
C LEU A 154 -0.35 3.83 -10.22
N ALA A 155 -1.33 3.92 -9.32
CA ALA A 155 -2.25 5.05 -9.26
C ALA A 155 -1.74 6.23 -8.43
N ILE A 156 -0.71 6.05 -7.60
CA ILE A 156 -0.30 7.06 -6.63
C ILE A 156 1.08 7.64 -7.00
N PRO A 157 1.18 8.97 -7.18
CA PRO A 157 2.47 9.63 -7.33
C PRO A 157 3.37 9.38 -6.11
N MET A 158 4.63 9.09 -6.34
CA MET A 158 5.59 8.62 -5.34
C MET A 158 6.26 9.74 -4.57
N HIS A 159 6.44 10.89 -5.21
CA HIS A 159 6.96 12.10 -4.60
C HIS A 159 6.71 13.31 -5.49
N LEU A 160 6.64 14.47 -4.85
CA LEU A 160 6.57 15.77 -5.50
C LEU A 160 7.79 16.55 -5.05
N SER A 161 8.67 16.83 -6.00
CA SER A 161 9.90 17.59 -5.82
C SER A 161 9.68 19.01 -6.31
N ILE A 162 9.88 20.01 -5.45
CA ILE A 162 9.74 21.43 -5.79
C ILE A 162 11.12 22.06 -5.82
N GLY A 163 11.60 22.37 -7.03
CA GLY A 163 12.89 23.01 -7.27
C GLY A 163 12.80 24.53 -7.38
N ASP A 164 13.82 25.14 -7.99
CA ASP A 164 13.87 26.58 -8.19
C ASP A 164 13.10 27.07 -9.41
N GLN A 165 13.06 26.28 -10.48
CA GLN A 165 12.45 26.66 -11.77
C GLN A 165 11.27 25.78 -12.18
N GLU A 166 11.13 24.62 -11.55
CA GLU A 166 10.14 23.61 -11.92
C GLU A 166 9.73 22.78 -10.71
N ALA A 167 8.55 22.19 -10.79
CA ALA A 167 8.13 21.09 -9.94
C ALA A 167 8.15 19.78 -10.74
N ARG A 168 8.48 18.68 -10.09
CA ARG A 168 8.59 17.34 -10.69
C ARG A 168 7.75 16.37 -9.90
N LEU A 169 6.93 15.60 -10.61
CA LEU A 169 6.06 14.58 -10.04
C LEU A 169 6.55 13.21 -10.50
N GLY A 170 7.06 12.43 -9.54
CA GLY A 170 7.49 11.05 -9.75
C GLY A 170 6.32 10.09 -9.63
N HIS A 171 6.22 9.11 -10.53
CA HIS A 171 5.18 8.07 -10.51
C HIS A 171 5.78 6.68 -10.39
N TYR A 172 5.04 5.76 -9.76
CA TYR A 172 5.46 4.37 -9.69
C TYR A 172 5.49 3.73 -11.08
N GLY A 173 6.62 3.14 -11.45
CA GLY A 173 6.77 2.43 -12.72
C GLY A 173 6.90 3.34 -13.96
N SER A 174 6.96 4.67 -13.78
CA SER A 174 7.36 5.59 -14.84
C SER A 174 8.86 5.91 -14.71
N TRP A 175 9.58 5.77 -15.82
CA TRP A 175 10.97 6.23 -15.92
C TRP A 175 11.08 7.74 -16.16
N ASN A 176 9.99 8.37 -16.58
CA ASN A 176 9.92 9.80 -16.84
C ASN A 176 9.09 10.47 -15.75
N GLU A 177 9.65 11.48 -15.11
CA GLU A 177 8.92 12.40 -14.24
C GLU A 177 8.05 13.34 -15.07
N GLU A 178 6.89 13.70 -14.51
CA GLU A 178 6.13 14.81 -15.05
C GLU A 178 6.73 16.13 -14.56
N ILE A 179 7.18 16.95 -15.49
CA ILE A 179 7.84 18.22 -15.20
C ILE A 179 6.84 19.37 -15.41
N PHE A 180 6.81 20.30 -14.46
CA PHE A 180 5.95 21.48 -14.41
C PHE A 180 6.80 22.75 -14.29
N PRO A 181 7.20 23.36 -15.41
CA PRO A 181 8.04 24.57 -15.40
C PRO A 181 7.26 25.78 -14.86
N PHE A 182 7.75 26.47 -13.83
CA PHE A 182 7.02 27.59 -13.22
C PHE A 182 6.81 28.78 -14.16
N LYS A 183 7.70 28.95 -15.14
CA LYS A 183 7.56 29.95 -16.22
C LYS A 183 6.29 29.74 -17.08
N GLU A 184 5.76 28.52 -17.08
CA GLU A 184 4.56 28.12 -17.82
C GLU A 184 3.30 28.13 -16.96
N ALA A 185 3.40 28.47 -15.67
CA ALA A 185 2.26 28.62 -14.81
C ALA A 185 1.43 29.84 -15.22
N ARG A 186 0.11 29.66 -15.36
CA ARG A 186 -0.82 30.74 -15.79
C ARG A 186 -1.73 31.21 -14.67
N ARG A 187 -2.21 30.27 -13.86
CA ARG A 187 -3.22 30.53 -12.84
C ARG A 187 -2.96 29.70 -11.61
N ALA A 188 -3.10 30.33 -10.46
CA ALA A 188 -3.08 29.68 -9.15
C ALA A 188 -4.46 29.84 -8.52
N THR A 189 -5.03 28.74 -8.03
CA THR A 189 -6.32 28.73 -7.32
C THR A 189 -6.13 28.07 -5.96
N ILE A 190 -6.33 28.81 -4.89
CA ILE A 190 -6.37 28.29 -3.53
C ILE A 190 -7.80 27.83 -3.24
N ILE A 191 -7.93 26.63 -2.72
CA ILE A 191 -9.15 26.11 -2.13
C ILE A 191 -8.93 26.17 -0.62
N ASP A 192 -9.73 26.93 0.11
CA ASP A 192 -9.64 26.99 1.58
C ASP A 192 -10.59 25.97 2.25
N GLY A 193 -11.62 25.59 1.52
CA GLY A 193 -12.59 24.56 1.87
C GLY A 193 -13.80 24.64 0.94
N VAL A 194 -14.59 23.58 0.94
CA VAL A 194 -15.71 23.43 0.00
C VAL A 194 -17.02 23.47 0.77
N ARG A 195 -17.88 24.43 0.40
CA ARG A 195 -19.27 24.46 0.88
C ARG A 195 -20.18 23.72 -0.09
N TYR A 196 -20.82 22.66 0.37
CA TYR A 196 -21.73 21.86 -0.43
C TYR A 196 -23.15 22.46 -0.48
N ARG A 197 -23.96 22.00 -1.43
CA ARG A 197 -25.35 22.46 -1.62
C ARG A 197 -26.25 22.18 -0.41
N ASP A 198 -25.90 21.20 0.42
CA ASP A 198 -26.59 20.90 1.67
C ASP A 198 -26.24 21.87 2.82
N GLY A 199 -25.34 22.83 2.58
CA GLY A 199 -24.89 23.82 3.55
C GLY A 199 -23.73 23.37 4.43
N SER A 200 -23.28 22.11 4.31
CA SER A 200 -22.10 21.61 5.02
C SER A 200 -20.81 22.24 4.48
N PHE A 201 -19.88 22.55 5.37
CA PHE A 201 -18.54 23.04 5.00
C PHE A 201 -17.51 21.98 5.36
N HIS A 202 -16.79 21.53 4.35
CA HIS A 202 -15.67 20.61 4.53
C HIS A 202 -14.37 21.39 4.35
N GLN A 203 -13.54 21.39 5.39
CA GLN A 203 -12.21 21.97 5.30
C GLN A 203 -11.36 21.11 4.37
N GLN A 204 -10.99 21.69 3.23
CA GLN A 204 -10.20 21.04 2.20
C GLN A 204 -9.28 22.09 1.58
N ARG A 205 -8.11 22.26 2.18
CA ARG A 205 -7.12 23.26 1.80
C ARG A 205 -6.24 22.72 0.68
N ASP A 206 -6.26 23.30 -0.49
CA ASP A 206 -5.42 22.84 -1.61
C ASP A 206 -5.00 24.02 -2.49
N LEU A 207 -3.99 23.82 -3.32
CA LEU A 207 -3.57 24.78 -4.33
C LEU A 207 -3.52 24.07 -5.67
N LEU A 208 -4.26 24.61 -6.64
CA LEU A 208 -4.25 24.18 -8.03
C LEU A 208 -3.45 25.17 -8.85
N ILE A 209 -2.51 24.68 -9.67
CA ILE A 209 -1.76 25.50 -10.62
C ILE A 209 -2.04 24.97 -12.02
N ASP A 210 -2.64 25.81 -12.86
CA ASP A 210 -2.89 25.51 -14.27
C ASP A 210 -1.71 26.02 -15.12
N PHE A 211 -1.22 25.17 -16.03
CA PHE A 211 -0.09 25.45 -16.91
C PHE A 211 -0.54 25.75 -18.34
N GLN A 212 0.36 26.32 -19.15
CA GLN A 212 0.06 26.72 -20.53
C GLN A 212 -0.36 25.57 -21.45
N ASP A 213 0.19 24.39 -21.19
CA ASP A 213 -0.03 23.15 -21.93
C ASP A 213 -1.35 22.45 -21.54
N GLY A 214 -2.11 23.05 -20.62
CA GLY A 214 -3.38 22.51 -20.13
C GLY A 214 -3.23 21.48 -19.02
N ARG A 215 -2.01 21.15 -18.59
CA ARG A 215 -1.79 20.32 -17.40
C ARG A 215 -2.03 21.11 -16.13
N ARG A 216 -2.26 20.39 -15.03
CA ARG A 216 -2.48 20.95 -13.71
C ARG A 216 -1.61 20.24 -12.69
N LEU A 217 -1.05 21.01 -11.75
CA LEU A 217 -0.40 20.52 -10.56
C LEU A 217 -1.25 20.87 -9.33
N ARG A 218 -1.44 19.91 -8.43
CA ARG A 218 -2.02 20.16 -7.10
C ARG A 218 -0.92 20.15 -6.04
N ALA A 219 -1.01 21.01 -5.04
CA ALA A 219 -0.08 20.97 -3.92
C ALA A 219 -0.25 19.69 -3.08
N ASN A 220 -1.40 19.02 -3.15
CA ASN A 220 -1.66 17.73 -2.52
C ASN A 220 -1.53 16.52 -3.48
N GLU A 221 -0.79 16.63 -4.58
CA GLU A 221 -0.71 15.56 -5.61
C GLU A 221 -0.24 14.20 -5.06
N VAL A 222 0.67 14.24 -4.08
CA VAL A 222 1.20 13.04 -3.39
C VAL A 222 0.47 12.73 -2.08
N GLY A 223 -0.60 13.44 -1.75
CA GLY A 223 -1.35 13.26 -0.51
C GLY A 223 -2.14 11.95 -0.44
N ASP A 224 -2.63 11.64 0.77
CA ASP A 224 -3.46 10.48 1.12
C ASP A 224 -4.90 10.48 0.58
N GLY A 225 -5.21 11.33 -0.40
CA GLY A 225 -6.60 11.66 -0.69
C GLY A 225 -7.31 12.35 0.50
N GLY A 226 -6.56 12.83 1.51
CA GLY A 226 -7.04 13.41 2.76
C GLY A 226 -6.94 14.93 2.79
N THR A 227 -7.83 15.60 2.07
CA THR A 227 -8.31 16.99 2.25
C THR A 227 -7.32 18.18 2.28
N ASN A 228 -6.09 18.14 2.80
CA ASN A 228 -5.28 19.34 2.99
C ASN A 228 -3.83 19.20 2.47
N ALA A 229 -3.43 20.09 1.57
CA ALA A 229 -2.04 20.26 1.13
C ALA A 229 -1.14 20.79 2.26
N ASP A 230 0.15 20.42 2.23
CA ASP A 230 1.16 20.97 3.15
C ASP A 230 1.29 22.48 2.91
N GLN A 231 1.18 23.27 3.98
CA GLN A 231 1.25 24.72 3.91
C GLN A 231 2.55 25.23 3.28
N ARG A 232 3.67 24.54 3.54
CA ARG A 232 4.98 24.88 2.98
C ARG A 232 4.99 24.68 1.47
N ALA A 233 4.29 23.66 0.96
CA ALA A 233 4.17 23.41 -0.47
C ALA A 233 3.36 24.53 -1.15
N ILE A 234 2.24 24.94 -0.55
CA ILE A 234 1.42 26.06 -1.04
C ILE A 234 2.27 27.35 -1.10
N GLU A 235 2.90 27.71 0.01
CA GLU A 235 3.71 28.94 0.11
C GLU A 235 4.87 28.94 -0.89
N LEU A 236 5.58 27.82 -1.00
CA LEU A 236 6.72 27.70 -1.89
C LEU A 236 6.29 27.75 -3.36
N LEU A 237 5.24 27.04 -3.76
CA LEU A 237 4.74 27.05 -5.13
C LEU A 237 4.25 28.44 -5.54
N LEU A 238 3.55 29.17 -4.66
CA LEU A 238 3.14 30.55 -4.94
C LEU A 238 4.34 31.49 -5.05
N ALA A 239 5.32 31.36 -4.14
CA ALA A 239 6.53 32.16 -4.18
C ALA A 239 7.36 31.93 -5.45
N LYS A 240 7.44 30.67 -5.92
CA LYS A 240 8.21 30.30 -7.12
C LYS A 240 7.50 30.67 -8.42
N THR A 241 6.17 30.58 -8.46
CA THR A 241 5.39 30.93 -9.65
C THR A 241 5.12 32.44 -9.76
N GLY A 242 5.19 33.18 -8.66
CA GLY A 242 4.89 34.61 -8.61
C GLY A 242 3.43 34.97 -8.92
N LEU A 243 2.55 33.95 -8.94
CA LEU A 243 1.13 34.12 -9.26
C LEU A 243 0.37 34.66 -8.05
N GLN A 244 -0.59 35.54 -8.30
CA GLN A 244 -1.58 35.91 -7.29
C GLN A 244 -2.70 34.86 -7.27
N PRO A 245 -2.93 34.18 -6.14
CA PRO A 245 -3.92 33.13 -6.05
C PRO A 245 -5.34 33.70 -6.09
N GLN A 246 -6.22 32.99 -6.78
CA GLN A 246 -7.67 33.18 -6.68
C GLN A 246 -8.22 32.22 -5.63
N HIS A 247 -9.18 32.67 -4.82
CA HIS A 247 -9.79 31.83 -3.80
C HIS A 247 -11.07 31.21 -4.35
N ALA A 248 -11.19 29.89 -4.22
CA ALA A 248 -12.41 29.13 -4.51
C ALA A 248 -13.00 28.58 -3.20
N ILE A 249 -14.31 28.78 -3.03
CA ILE A 249 -15.06 28.44 -1.80
C ILE A 249 -16.22 27.48 -2.12
N THR A 250 -16.62 27.39 -3.39
CA THR A 250 -17.66 26.47 -3.85
C THR A 250 -17.13 25.46 -4.89
N PRO A 251 -17.75 24.28 -5.04
CA PRO A 251 -17.33 23.30 -6.04
C PRO A 251 -17.35 23.87 -7.46
N ASP A 252 -18.34 24.70 -7.78
CA ASP A 252 -18.53 25.28 -9.11
C ASP A 252 -17.43 26.30 -9.48
N GLU A 253 -16.72 26.85 -8.49
CA GLU A 253 -15.59 27.76 -8.68
C GLU A 253 -14.26 27.04 -8.92
N ILE A 254 -14.20 25.74 -8.61
CA ILE A 254 -13.00 24.93 -8.79
C ILE A 254 -12.98 24.43 -10.23
N PRO A 255 -12.07 24.92 -11.09
CA PRO A 255 -12.15 24.61 -12.51
C PRO A 255 -11.89 23.11 -12.73
N GLY A 256 -12.80 22.36 -13.36
CA GLY A 256 -12.57 20.96 -13.72
C GLY A 256 -12.68 19.94 -12.57
N LEU A 257 -13.36 20.30 -11.46
CA LEU A 257 -13.99 19.31 -10.58
C LEU A 257 -15.31 18.78 -11.18
#